data_AF-A0A965L3L9-F1
#
_entry.id   AF-A0A965L3L9-F1
#
_cell.length_a   1.000
_cell.length_b   1.000
_cell.length_c   1.000
_cell.angle_alpha   90.00
_cell.angle_beta   90.00
_cell.angle_gamma   90.00
#
_symmetry.space_group_name_H-M   'P 1'
#
loop_
_entity.id
_entity.type
_entity.pdbx_description
1 polymer ?
#
loop_
_entity_poly.entity_id
_entity_poly.type
_entity_poly.pdbx_seq_one_letter_code
_entity_poly.pdbx_strand_id
1 'polypeptide(L)'
;TVIERESKNATMATGEIEILVSEMTILNAALTPPFTIEDETDGGEDIRMKYRYLDIRRNPVKNNLLFRHKVAMEVRKYLSDLDFCEVETPYLIKSTPEGARDFVVPSRMNAGQFYALPQSPQTFKQLLMVGGMDKYFQIVKCFRDEDLRADRQPEFTQIDCEMAFVEQEDILNVFEGLTRHLLKEIKGIEVDKFPRITYDYAMKTYGNDKPDIRCGMEFCPLTPEGGTFEPAGFPVFDAAELVVGINVEGCAEYTRKQIDDLTDFIKRPQIGATGLVWVKYNADGTLKSSVDKFYSEEVLKTWADKMNAKPNDLMLILSGQADKTRTQLSALRMELATRLGLRNPAEFAPLWVVDFPLLELDEASGRWHAMHHPFTSPKPEDMDLLATNPGKVRANAYDMVLNGNEIGGGSIRIHDKAT
;
A
#
# COMPACT_ATOMS: atom_id res chain seq x y z
N THR A 1 -29.20 -43.48 -8.98
CA THR A 1 -30.21 -42.76 -9.78
C THR A 1 -30.34 -41.33 -9.27
N VAL A 2 -30.47 -40.34 -10.15
CA VAL A 2 -30.76 -38.95 -9.74
C VAL A 2 -32.26 -38.82 -9.49
N ILE A 3 -32.65 -38.26 -8.34
CA ILE A 3 -34.06 -38.04 -7.97
C ILE A 3 -34.27 -36.60 -7.51
N GLU A 4 -35.51 -36.12 -7.57
CA GLU A 4 -35.90 -34.79 -7.07
C GLU A 4 -35.99 -34.81 -5.54
N ARG A 5 -35.54 -33.74 -4.89
CA ARG A 5 -35.72 -33.58 -3.44
C ARG A 5 -37.15 -33.18 -3.12
N GLU A 6 -37.67 -33.72 -2.02
CA GLU A 6 -38.95 -33.29 -1.47
C GLU A 6 -38.92 -31.82 -1.02
N SER A 7 -37.82 -31.39 -0.38
CA SER A 7 -37.57 -29.99 -0.01
C SER A 7 -36.33 -29.47 -0.71
N LYS A 8 -36.53 -28.53 -1.64
CA LYS A 8 -35.47 -27.97 -2.49
C LYS A 8 -34.61 -26.97 -1.69
N ASN A 9 -33.30 -27.06 -1.87
CA ASN A 9 -32.35 -26.10 -1.30
C ASN A 9 -31.90 -25.09 -2.36
N ALA A 10 -32.35 -23.84 -2.24
CA ALA A 10 -31.99 -22.78 -3.19
C ALA A 10 -30.54 -22.26 -3.04
N THR A 11 -29.81 -22.62 -1.97
CA THR A 11 -28.46 -22.09 -1.70
C THR A 11 -27.33 -22.87 -2.39
N MET A 12 -27.65 -23.97 -3.07
CA MET A 12 -26.66 -24.84 -3.73
C MET A 12 -27.09 -25.16 -5.15
N ALA A 13 -26.12 -25.22 -6.07
CA ALA A 13 -26.39 -25.52 -7.49
C ALA A 13 -27.09 -26.87 -7.71
N THR A 14 -26.86 -27.85 -6.84
CA THR A 14 -27.47 -29.19 -6.90
C THR A 14 -28.61 -29.36 -5.89
N GLY A 15 -29.17 -28.26 -5.36
CA GLY A 15 -30.09 -28.34 -4.23
C GLY A 15 -31.52 -28.78 -4.58
N GLU A 16 -31.86 -28.92 -5.86
CA GLU A 16 -33.15 -29.47 -6.31
C GLU A 16 -33.15 -31.00 -6.40
N ILE A 17 -31.97 -31.63 -6.42
CA ILE A 17 -31.79 -33.05 -6.70
C ILE A 17 -30.93 -33.75 -5.65
N GLU A 18 -31.04 -35.06 -5.56
CA GLU A 18 -30.17 -35.93 -4.76
C GLU A 18 -29.89 -37.26 -5.45
N ILE A 19 -28.92 -38.01 -4.94
CA ILE A 19 -28.49 -39.29 -5.52
C ILE A 19 -29.03 -40.44 -4.68
N LEU A 20 -29.95 -41.22 -5.24
CA LEU A 20 -30.33 -42.52 -4.70
C LEU A 20 -29.19 -43.50 -4.98
N VAL A 21 -28.39 -43.77 -3.93
CA VAL A 21 -27.21 -44.63 -3.98
C VAL A 21 -27.61 -46.08 -4.23
N SER A 22 -26.98 -46.72 -5.22
CA SER A 22 -27.18 -48.14 -5.54
C SER A 22 -25.97 -49.00 -5.18
N GLU A 23 -24.77 -48.41 -5.22
CA GLU A 23 -23.51 -49.03 -4.86
C GLU A 23 -22.62 -47.99 -4.18
N MET A 24 -21.79 -48.42 -3.22
CA MET A 24 -20.82 -47.58 -2.52
C MET A 24 -19.48 -48.30 -2.43
N THR A 25 -18.41 -47.64 -2.87
CA THR A 25 -17.04 -48.14 -2.75
C THR A 25 -16.20 -47.13 -1.97
N ILE A 26 -15.53 -47.59 -0.91
CA ILE A 26 -14.60 -46.75 -0.15
C ILE A 26 -13.27 -46.71 -0.91
N LEU A 27 -12.93 -45.55 -1.47
CA LEU A 27 -11.66 -45.36 -2.19
C LEU A 27 -10.47 -45.24 -1.24
N ASN A 28 -10.62 -44.49 -0.15
CA ASN A 28 -9.59 -44.31 0.87
C ASN A 28 -10.24 -43.95 2.21
N ALA A 29 -9.98 -44.73 3.25
CA ALA A 29 -10.46 -44.46 4.59
C ALA A 29 -9.60 -43.37 5.25
N ALA A 30 -10.20 -42.22 5.55
CA ALA A 30 -9.51 -41.10 6.17
C ALA A 30 -9.68 -41.09 7.69
N LEU A 31 -8.64 -40.66 8.41
CA LEU A 31 -8.75 -40.28 9.82
C LEU A 31 -9.55 -38.98 9.98
N THR A 32 -10.11 -38.74 11.17
CA THR A 32 -10.77 -37.48 11.49
C THR A 32 -9.78 -36.31 11.34
N PRO A 33 -10.14 -35.24 10.60
CA PRO A 33 -9.30 -34.05 10.48
C PRO A 33 -9.01 -33.38 11.84
N PRO A 34 -7.87 -32.70 11.98
CA PRO A 34 -7.50 -31.98 13.21
C PRO A 34 -8.25 -30.65 13.42
N PHE A 35 -9.09 -30.25 12.46
CA PHE A 35 -10.00 -29.11 12.50
C PHE A 35 -11.14 -29.32 11.49
N THR A 36 -12.25 -28.60 11.63
CA THR A 36 -13.42 -28.72 10.74
C THR A 36 -13.13 -28.22 9.32
N ILE A 37 -13.62 -28.93 8.31
CA ILE A 37 -13.50 -28.53 6.89
C ILE A 37 -14.72 -27.71 6.50
N GLU A 38 -14.81 -26.53 7.10
CA GLU A 38 -15.90 -25.57 6.94
C GLU A 38 -15.33 -24.19 6.59
N ASP A 39 -16.17 -23.28 6.09
CA ASP A 39 -15.74 -21.93 5.74
C ASP A 39 -15.25 -21.18 6.99
N GLU A 40 -16.03 -21.28 8.07
CA GLU A 40 -15.64 -20.92 9.44
C GLU A 40 -15.14 -22.17 10.17
N THR A 41 -13.83 -22.27 10.38
CA THR A 41 -13.19 -23.45 10.98
C THR A 41 -12.83 -23.20 12.44
N ASP A 42 -12.79 -24.27 13.25
CA ASP A 42 -12.35 -24.24 14.64
C ASP A 42 -10.80 -24.24 14.80
N GLY A 43 -10.07 -24.42 13.70
CA GLY A 43 -8.60 -24.46 13.69
C GLY A 43 -7.93 -23.08 13.74
N GLY A 44 -7.07 -22.88 14.75
CA GLY A 44 -6.14 -21.75 14.81
C GLY A 44 -5.14 -21.71 13.64
N GLU A 45 -4.47 -20.58 13.43
CA GLU A 45 -3.55 -20.41 12.28
C GLU A 45 -2.42 -21.45 12.27
N ASP A 46 -1.77 -21.69 13.42
CA ASP A 46 -0.65 -22.63 13.52
C ASP A 46 -1.02 -24.06 13.09
N ILE A 47 -2.17 -24.57 13.55
CA ILE A 47 -2.61 -25.92 13.18
C ILE A 47 -3.03 -25.99 11.70
N ARG A 48 -3.63 -24.92 11.18
CA ARG A 48 -3.98 -24.81 9.76
C ARG A 48 -2.75 -24.75 8.86
N MET A 49 -1.69 -24.07 9.27
CA MET A 49 -0.43 -24.04 8.52
C MET A 49 0.30 -25.38 8.58
N LYS A 50 0.31 -26.05 9.75
CA LYS A 50 0.87 -27.40 9.88
C LYS A 50 0.18 -28.42 8.97
N TYR A 51 -1.15 -28.33 8.85
CA TYR A 51 -1.95 -29.18 7.99
C TYR A 51 -2.52 -28.43 6.78
N ARG A 52 -1.69 -27.57 6.14
CA ARG A 52 -2.13 -26.69 5.05
C ARG A 52 -2.80 -27.43 3.89
N TYR A 53 -2.41 -28.67 3.64
CA TYR A 53 -3.03 -29.53 2.63
C TYR A 53 -4.50 -29.91 2.94
N LEU A 54 -4.90 -29.91 4.22
CA LEU A 54 -6.31 -30.03 4.63
C LEU A 54 -6.99 -28.66 4.59
N ASP A 55 -6.31 -27.60 5.02
CA ASP A 55 -6.84 -26.24 5.01
C ASP A 55 -7.18 -25.76 3.58
N ILE A 56 -6.40 -26.19 2.57
CA ILE A 56 -6.67 -25.96 1.14
C ILE A 56 -8.02 -26.54 0.69
N ARG A 57 -8.57 -27.54 1.38
CA ARG A 57 -9.88 -28.12 1.03
C ARG A 57 -11.04 -27.16 1.34
N ARG A 58 -10.86 -26.25 2.31
CA ARG A 58 -11.90 -25.29 2.72
C ARG A 58 -12.12 -24.24 1.62
N ASN A 59 -13.36 -23.80 1.43
CA ASN A 59 -13.68 -22.89 0.32
C ASN A 59 -12.90 -21.58 0.36
N PRO A 60 -12.66 -20.91 1.51
CA PRO A 60 -11.91 -19.65 1.52
C PRO A 60 -10.49 -19.79 0.93
N VAL A 61 -9.78 -20.86 1.29
CA VAL A 61 -8.40 -21.09 0.78
C VAL A 61 -8.42 -21.53 -0.67
N LYS A 62 -9.29 -22.50 -1.01
CA LYS A 62 -9.46 -23.00 -2.38
C LYS A 62 -9.81 -21.87 -3.35
N ASN A 63 -10.79 -21.04 -3.00
CA ASN A 63 -11.26 -19.95 -3.84
C ASN A 63 -10.19 -18.87 -4.00
N ASN A 64 -9.39 -18.58 -2.97
CA ASN A 64 -8.26 -17.65 -3.10
C ASN A 64 -7.18 -18.14 -4.08
N LEU A 65 -6.89 -19.45 -4.09
CA LEU A 65 -5.95 -20.05 -5.05
C LEU A 65 -6.50 -20.00 -6.48
N LEU A 66 -7.78 -20.34 -6.66
CA LEU A 66 -8.46 -20.25 -7.97
C LEU A 66 -8.53 -18.81 -8.48
N PHE A 67 -8.80 -17.86 -7.58
CA PHE A 67 -8.78 -16.43 -7.88
C PHE A 67 -7.39 -15.98 -8.33
N ARG A 68 -6.33 -16.35 -7.60
CA ARG A 68 -4.94 -16.06 -7.99
C ARG A 68 -4.59 -16.64 -9.36
N HIS A 69 -5.03 -17.86 -9.66
CA HIS A 69 -4.85 -18.46 -10.98
C HIS A 69 -5.53 -17.63 -12.08
N LYS A 70 -6.79 -17.23 -11.88
CA LYS A 70 -7.53 -16.40 -12.85
C LYS A 70 -6.82 -15.05 -13.09
N VAL A 71 -6.38 -14.37 -12.02
CA VAL A 71 -5.61 -13.12 -12.13
C VAL A 71 -4.35 -13.32 -12.99
N ALA A 72 -3.56 -14.36 -12.71
CA ALA A 72 -2.32 -14.61 -13.45
C ALA A 72 -2.56 -14.90 -14.95
N MET A 73 -3.68 -15.55 -15.29
CA MET A 73 -4.05 -15.79 -16.68
C MET A 73 -4.46 -14.51 -17.39
N GLU A 74 -5.27 -13.66 -16.75
CA GLU A 74 -5.71 -12.38 -17.34
C GLU A 74 -4.53 -11.40 -17.53
N VAL A 75 -3.58 -11.36 -16.60
CA VAL A 75 -2.34 -10.56 -16.75
C VAL A 75 -1.56 -11.01 -17.99
N ARG A 76 -1.33 -12.32 -18.15
CA ARG A 76 -0.61 -12.85 -19.31
C ARG A 76 -1.31 -12.51 -20.61
N LYS A 77 -2.64 -12.71 -20.66
CA LYS A 77 -3.45 -12.41 -21.83
C LYS A 77 -3.33 -10.94 -22.22
N TYR A 78 -3.59 -10.03 -21.28
CA TYR A 78 -3.55 -8.59 -21.53
C TYR A 78 -2.17 -8.12 -22.03
N LEU A 79 -1.08 -8.54 -21.38
CA LEU A 79 0.26 -8.13 -21.78
C LEU A 79 0.68 -8.74 -23.13
N SER A 80 0.30 -9.99 -23.39
CA SER A 80 0.55 -10.63 -24.70
C SER A 80 -0.20 -9.93 -25.83
N ASP A 81 -1.43 -9.48 -25.58
CA ASP A 81 -2.23 -8.70 -26.56
C ASP A 81 -1.61 -7.32 -26.86
N LEU A 82 -0.68 -6.84 -26.02
CA LEU A 82 0.10 -5.61 -26.21
C LEU A 82 1.53 -5.87 -26.74
N ASP A 83 1.78 -7.07 -27.27
CA ASP A 83 3.04 -7.56 -27.81
C ASP A 83 4.18 -7.67 -26.78
N PHE A 84 3.88 -7.80 -25.48
CA PHE A 84 4.91 -8.14 -24.49
C PHE A 84 5.32 -9.61 -24.62
N CYS A 85 6.62 -9.88 -24.50
CA CYS A 85 7.16 -11.24 -24.50
C CYS A 85 7.42 -11.74 -23.06
N GLU A 86 6.86 -12.90 -22.69
CA GLU A 86 7.19 -13.56 -21.43
C GLU A 86 8.54 -14.27 -21.56
N VAL A 87 9.58 -13.77 -20.88
CA VAL A 87 10.94 -14.36 -20.93
C VAL A 87 11.34 -14.86 -19.55
N GLU A 88 11.76 -16.12 -19.45
CA GLU A 88 12.27 -16.64 -18.18
C GLU A 88 13.70 -16.17 -17.91
N THR A 89 13.92 -15.56 -16.75
CA THR A 89 15.25 -15.13 -16.30
C THR A 89 15.86 -16.12 -15.28
N PRO A 90 17.21 -16.22 -15.18
CA PRO A 90 17.86 -17.15 -14.26
C PRO A 90 17.61 -16.83 -12.77
N TYR A 91 17.45 -17.88 -11.95
CA TYR A 91 17.35 -17.77 -10.49
C TYR A 91 18.70 -17.87 -9.75
N LEU A 92 19.74 -18.41 -10.38
CA LEU A 92 21.07 -18.52 -9.78
C LEU A 92 21.97 -17.43 -10.36
N ILE A 93 22.00 -16.30 -9.67
CA ILE A 93 22.64 -15.08 -10.17
C ILE A 93 23.88 -14.74 -9.34
N LYS A 94 24.62 -13.71 -9.75
CA LYS A 94 25.68 -13.15 -8.94
C LYS A 94 25.05 -12.26 -7.86
N SER A 95 25.54 -12.37 -6.62
CA SER A 95 25.11 -11.47 -5.54
C SER A 95 25.48 -10.02 -5.87
N THR A 96 24.54 -9.12 -5.62
CA THR A 96 24.72 -7.68 -5.77
C THR A 96 24.82 -7.04 -4.38
N PRO A 97 25.78 -6.14 -4.10
CA PRO A 97 25.92 -5.52 -2.78
C PRO A 97 24.78 -4.55 -2.40
N GLU A 98 23.85 -4.29 -3.31
CA GLU A 98 22.83 -3.25 -3.21
C GLU A 98 21.49 -3.82 -2.69
N GLY A 99 20.77 -3.02 -1.90
CA GLY A 99 19.43 -3.36 -1.43
C GLY A 99 19.41 -4.27 -0.20
N ALA A 100 18.46 -5.21 -0.19
CA ALA A 100 18.27 -6.15 0.91
C ALA A 100 19.37 -7.22 0.94
N ARG A 101 19.37 -8.08 1.96
CA ARG A 101 20.27 -9.25 1.98
C ARG A 101 19.79 -10.31 1.00
N ASP A 102 20.72 -10.90 0.25
CA ASP A 102 20.47 -12.00 -0.67
C ASP A 102 20.42 -13.35 0.06
N PHE A 103 19.52 -14.23 -0.37
CA PHE A 103 19.69 -15.67 -0.10
C PHE A 103 20.80 -16.23 -0.99
N VAL A 104 21.76 -16.95 -0.39
CA VAL A 104 22.91 -17.51 -1.11
C VAL A 104 22.81 -19.03 -1.31
N VAL A 105 23.28 -19.50 -2.47
CA VAL A 105 23.29 -20.92 -2.85
C VAL A 105 24.73 -21.35 -3.13
N PRO A 106 25.35 -22.23 -2.31
CA PRO A 106 26.74 -22.63 -2.49
C PRO A 106 26.94 -23.45 -3.78
N SER A 107 28.02 -23.18 -4.51
CA SER A 107 28.39 -23.96 -5.69
C SER A 107 29.25 -25.16 -5.31
N ARG A 108 28.78 -26.37 -5.63
CA ARG A 108 29.58 -27.60 -5.46
C ARG A 108 30.79 -27.63 -6.39
N MET A 109 30.66 -27.10 -7.61
CA MET A 109 31.72 -27.15 -8.63
C MET A 109 32.81 -26.11 -8.41
N ASN A 110 32.42 -24.93 -7.89
CA ASN A 110 33.33 -23.83 -7.63
C ASN A 110 33.44 -23.63 -6.11
N ALA A 111 34.35 -24.37 -5.47
CA ALA A 111 34.52 -24.32 -4.02
C ALA A 111 34.82 -22.89 -3.54
N GLY A 112 34.10 -22.45 -2.50
CA GLY A 112 34.19 -21.10 -1.95
C GLY A 112 33.39 -20.03 -2.70
N GLN A 113 32.67 -20.38 -3.77
CA GLN A 113 31.80 -19.48 -4.50
C GLN A 113 30.32 -19.79 -4.27
N PHE A 114 29.49 -18.75 -4.36
CA PHE A 114 28.05 -18.79 -4.11
C PHE A 114 27.31 -18.07 -5.24
N TYR A 115 26.14 -18.60 -5.57
CA TYR A 115 25.11 -17.86 -6.28
C TYR A 115 24.24 -17.11 -5.28
N ALA A 116 23.46 -16.15 -5.76
CA ALA A 116 22.36 -15.51 -5.05
C ALA A 116 21.03 -15.81 -5.74
N LEU A 117 19.96 -15.85 -4.97
CA LEU A 117 18.60 -15.81 -5.49
C LEU A 117 18.19 -14.35 -5.75
N PRO A 118 17.52 -14.04 -6.88
CA PRO A 118 17.24 -12.67 -7.27
C PRO A 118 16.20 -12.00 -6.34
N GLN A 119 16.53 -10.79 -5.89
CA GLN A 119 15.55 -9.89 -5.23
C GLN A 119 14.49 -9.38 -6.22
N SER A 120 14.86 -9.31 -7.49
CA SER A 120 14.02 -9.04 -8.67
C SER A 120 14.84 -9.37 -9.93
N PRO A 121 14.22 -9.54 -11.11
CA PRO A 121 14.92 -9.75 -12.37
C PRO A 121 15.53 -8.45 -12.96
N GLN A 122 15.76 -7.42 -12.15
CA GLN A 122 16.13 -6.06 -12.57
C GLN A 122 17.36 -6.01 -13.50
N THR A 123 18.39 -6.82 -13.25
CA THR A 123 19.55 -6.89 -14.15
C THR A 123 19.19 -7.46 -15.52
N PHE A 124 18.41 -8.55 -15.55
CA PHE A 124 18.11 -9.26 -16.79
C PHE A 124 17.12 -8.50 -17.67
N LYS A 125 16.10 -7.86 -17.08
CA LYS A 125 15.14 -7.08 -17.86
C LYS A 125 15.78 -5.90 -18.58
N GLN A 126 16.77 -5.25 -17.96
CA GLN A 126 17.56 -4.22 -18.64
C GLN A 126 18.44 -4.79 -19.75
N LEU A 127 19.08 -5.95 -19.53
CA LEU A 127 19.83 -6.63 -20.60
C LEU A 127 18.93 -7.04 -21.78
N LEU A 128 17.66 -7.41 -21.52
CA LEU A 128 16.69 -7.69 -22.58
C LEU A 128 16.34 -6.44 -23.39
N MET A 129 16.27 -5.26 -22.76
CA MET A 129 16.11 -4.00 -23.49
C MET A 129 17.34 -3.70 -24.36
N VAL A 130 18.55 -3.90 -23.83
CA VAL A 130 19.80 -3.78 -24.60
C VAL A 130 19.83 -4.79 -25.77
N GLY A 131 19.29 -6.00 -25.55
CA GLY A 131 19.17 -7.04 -26.56
C GLY A 131 18.10 -6.80 -27.62
N GLY A 132 17.33 -5.71 -27.53
CA GLY A 132 16.29 -5.36 -28.51
C GLY A 132 14.98 -6.12 -28.35
N MET A 133 14.65 -6.61 -27.15
CA MET A 133 13.37 -7.30 -26.88
C MET A 133 12.15 -6.35 -26.94
N ASP A 134 12.37 -5.05 -26.85
CA ASP A 134 11.36 -3.98 -26.86
C ASP A 134 10.37 -4.00 -25.68
N LYS A 135 9.58 -5.06 -25.51
CA LYS A 135 8.60 -5.22 -24.43
C LYS A 135 8.73 -6.57 -23.75
N TYR A 136 9.10 -6.56 -22.48
CA TYR A 136 9.32 -7.75 -21.67
C TYR A 136 8.36 -7.78 -20.48
N PHE A 137 7.86 -8.97 -20.14
CA PHE A 137 7.24 -9.21 -18.85
C PHE A 137 7.58 -10.59 -18.29
N GLN A 138 7.38 -10.78 -16.99
CA GLN A 138 7.47 -12.08 -16.32
C GLN A 138 6.65 -12.10 -15.03
N ILE A 139 5.81 -13.12 -14.84
CA ILE A 139 5.25 -13.43 -13.51
C ILE A 139 6.25 -14.31 -12.77
N VAL A 140 7.07 -13.70 -11.93
CA VAL A 140 8.32 -14.29 -11.41
C VAL A 140 8.37 -14.35 -9.89
N LYS A 141 9.11 -15.33 -9.36
CA LYS A 141 9.42 -15.42 -7.93
C LYS A 141 10.62 -14.55 -7.57
N CYS A 142 10.51 -13.82 -6.48
CA CYS A 142 11.55 -12.94 -5.95
C CYS A 142 11.85 -13.32 -4.50
N PHE A 143 13.09 -13.10 -4.07
CA PHE A 143 13.59 -13.57 -2.78
C PHE A 143 14.27 -12.45 -2.01
N ARG A 144 13.91 -12.24 -0.74
CA ARG A 144 14.54 -11.22 0.13
C ARG A 144 14.75 -11.77 1.54
N ASP A 145 15.97 -11.66 2.05
CA ASP A 145 16.32 -12.02 3.43
C ASP A 145 16.17 -10.79 4.35
N GLU A 146 14.91 -10.44 4.61
CA GLU A 146 14.50 -9.33 5.49
C GLU A 146 13.75 -9.84 6.72
N ASP A 147 13.66 -8.99 7.76
CA ASP A 147 12.84 -9.29 8.92
C ASP A 147 11.39 -9.54 8.50
N LEU A 148 10.85 -10.69 8.93
CA LEU A 148 9.48 -11.07 8.64
C LEU A 148 8.52 -10.07 9.31
N ARG A 149 7.70 -9.41 8.49
CA ARG A 149 6.56 -8.59 8.91
C ARG A 149 5.28 -9.29 8.49
N ALA A 150 4.13 -8.83 9.00
CA ALA A 150 2.83 -9.48 8.81
C ALA A 150 2.46 -9.77 7.35
N ASP A 151 3.00 -9.03 6.40
CA ASP A 151 2.75 -9.11 4.95
C ASP A 151 3.99 -9.51 4.12
N ARG A 152 5.16 -9.76 4.74
CA ARG A 152 6.42 -10.06 4.04
C ARG A 152 6.78 -11.54 4.17
N GLN A 153 6.90 -12.20 3.04
CA GLN A 153 7.38 -13.59 2.93
C GLN A 153 8.79 -13.60 2.33
N PRO A 154 9.65 -14.57 2.69
CA PRO A 154 11.01 -14.70 2.13
C PRO A 154 11.01 -14.85 0.60
N GLU A 155 9.97 -15.50 0.08
CA GLU A 155 9.67 -15.57 -1.34
C GLU A 155 8.30 -14.94 -1.63
N PHE A 156 8.23 -14.15 -2.69
CA PHE A 156 7.00 -13.50 -3.14
C PHE A 156 6.97 -13.49 -4.67
N THR A 157 5.84 -13.06 -5.25
CA THR A 157 5.65 -13.06 -6.71
C THR A 157 5.44 -11.65 -7.20
N GLN A 158 6.12 -11.30 -8.28
CA GLN A 158 5.96 -10.02 -8.97
C GLN A 158 5.48 -10.24 -10.40
N ILE A 159 4.76 -9.25 -10.92
CA ILE A 159 4.58 -9.07 -12.36
C ILE A 159 5.65 -8.05 -12.73
N ASP A 160 6.80 -8.52 -13.19
CA ASP A 160 7.91 -7.65 -13.56
C ASP A 160 7.84 -7.35 -15.06
N CYS A 161 8.01 -6.08 -15.43
CA CYS A 161 7.90 -5.61 -16.79
C CYS A 161 9.01 -4.60 -17.10
N GLU A 162 9.36 -4.48 -18.38
CA GLU A 162 10.26 -3.44 -18.90
C GLU A 162 9.88 -3.13 -20.36
N MET A 163 10.01 -1.86 -20.77
CA MET A 163 9.72 -1.38 -22.12
C MET A 163 10.86 -0.48 -22.61
N ALA A 164 11.20 -0.55 -23.90
CA ALA A 164 12.17 0.33 -24.54
C ALA A 164 11.50 1.53 -25.21
N PHE A 165 12.24 2.63 -25.39
CA PHE A 165 11.79 3.84 -26.11
C PHE A 165 10.47 4.44 -25.60
N VAL A 166 10.24 4.40 -24.29
CA VAL A 166 9.03 4.91 -23.63
C VAL A 166 9.31 6.16 -22.82
N GLU A 167 8.29 7.00 -22.71
CA GLU A 167 8.18 8.03 -21.69
C GLU A 167 7.40 7.50 -20.48
N GLN A 168 7.40 8.28 -19.38
CA GLN A 168 6.63 7.93 -18.18
C GLN A 168 5.16 7.65 -18.51
N GLU A 169 4.57 8.49 -19.37
CA GLU A 169 3.15 8.44 -19.71
C GLU A 169 2.74 7.12 -20.38
N ASP A 170 3.61 6.56 -21.22
CA ASP A 170 3.35 5.29 -21.90
C ASP A 170 3.20 4.15 -20.89
N ILE A 171 4.10 4.11 -19.91
CA ILE A 171 4.10 3.10 -18.85
C ILE A 171 2.84 3.22 -17.98
N LEU A 172 2.54 4.44 -17.53
CA LEU A 172 1.35 4.72 -16.72
C LEU A 172 0.09 4.26 -17.43
N ASN A 173 -0.06 4.56 -18.72
CA ASN A 173 -1.25 4.18 -19.49
C ASN A 173 -1.37 2.67 -19.71
N VAL A 174 -0.26 1.96 -19.97
CA VAL A 174 -0.27 0.49 -20.13
C VAL A 174 -0.73 -0.20 -18.84
N PHE A 175 -0.13 0.16 -17.70
CA PHE A 175 -0.41 -0.51 -16.43
C PHE A 175 -1.70 -0.04 -15.78
N GLU A 176 -2.11 1.21 -16.00
CA GLU A 176 -3.48 1.65 -15.69
C GLU A 176 -4.50 0.80 -16.45
N GLY A 177 -4.30 0.60 -17.76
CA GLY A 177 -5.14 -0.27 -18.57
C GLY A 177 -5.19 -1.71 -18.05
N LEU A 178 -4.05 -2.28 -17.63
CA LEU A 178 -3.99 -3.61 -17.02
C LEU A 178 -4.84 -3.68 -15.74
N THR A 179 -4.67 -2.72 -14.83
CA THR A 179 -5.40 -2.71 -13.57
C THR A 179 -6.91 -2.51 -13.80
N ARG A 180 -7.30 -1.65 -14.74
CA ARG A 180 -8.71 -1.47 -15.14
C ARG A 180 -9.29 -2.75 -15.74
N HIS A 181 -8.54 -3.43 -16.61
CA HIS A 181 -8.90 -4.74 -17.18
C HIS A 181 -9.15 -5.77 -16.07
N LEU A 182 -8.24 -5.89 -15.11
CA LEU A 182 -8.37 -6.84 -14.00
C LEU A 182 -9.58 -6.52 -13.09
N LEU A 183 -9.81 -5.25 -12.74
CA LEU A 183 -10.98 -4.85 -11.95
C LEU A 183 -12.29 -5.19 -12.67
N LYS A 184 -12.36 -4.97 -13.98
CA LYS A 184 -13.52 -5.28 -14.81
C LYS A 184 -13.75 -6.79 -14.96
N GLU A 185 -12.75 -7.55 -15.43
CA GLU A 185 -12.91 -8.97 -15.76
C GLU A 185 -13.07 -9.87 -14.53
N ILE A 186 -12.53 -9.45 -13.39
CA ILE A 186 -12.49 -10.26 -12.18
C ILE A 186 -13.57 -9.85 -11.18
N LYS A 187 -13.86 -8.55 -11.05
CA LYS A 187 -14.83 -8.02 -10.09
C LYS A 187 -16.06 -7.39 -10.73
N GLY A 188 -16.09 -7.19 -12.05
CA GLY A 188 -17.19 -6.48 -12.73
C GLY A 188 -17.20 -4.98 -12.40
N ILE A 189 -16.07 -4.44 -11.95
CA ILE A 189 -15.96 -3.04 -11.50
C ILE A 189 -15.26 -2.23 -12.57
N GLU A 190 -15.96 -1.23 -13.09
CA GLU A 190 -15.38 -0.22 -13.96
C GLU A 190 -14.97 0.99 -13.13
N VAL A 191 -13.78 1.50 -13.39
CA VAL A 191 -13.23 2.70 -12.76
C VAL A 191 -12.79 3.67 -13.86
N ASP A 192 -12.88 4.96 -13.55
CA ASP A 192 -12.42 6.04 -14.43
C ASP A 192 -10.89 6.08 -14.55
N LYS A 193 -10.38 7.09 -15.26
CA LYS A 193 -8.94 7.36 -15.34
C LYS A 193 -8.36 7.54 -13.94
N PHE A 194 -7.20 6.95 -13.68
CA PHE A 194 -6.61 7.00 -12.34
C PHE A 194 -6.16 8.43 -12.04
N PRO A 195 -6.55 9.00 -10.88
CA PRO A 195 -6.00 10.26 -10.42
C PRO A 195 -4.49 10.15 -10.31
N ARG A 196 -3.78 11.23 -10.65
CA ARG A 196 -2.33 11.31 -10.51
C ARG A 196 -2.01 12.44 -9.55
N ILE A 197 -1.29 12.11 -8.50
CA ILE A 197 -0.88 13.08 -7.48
C ILE A 197 0.64 13.06 -7.37
N THR A 198 1.23 14.21 -7.06
CA THR A 198 2.67 14.27 -6.76
C THR A 198 2.95 13.70 -5.37
N TYR A 199 4.15 13.17 -5.15
CA TYR A 199 4.63 12.75 -3.82
C TYR A 199 4.45 13.86 -2.77
N ASP A 200 4.85 15.10 -3.09
CA ASP A 200 4.69 16.24 -2.16
C ASP A 200 3.22 16.46 -1.76
N TYR A 201 2.30 16.41 -2.73
CA TYR A 201 0.86 16.45 -2.44
C TYR A 201 0.39 15.27 -1.58
N ALA A 202 0.81 14.04 -1.89
CA ALA A 202 0.43 12.87 -1.09
C ALA A 202 0.89 13.00 0.37
N MET A 203 2.14 13.42 0.59
CA MET A 203 2.70 13.66 1.91
C MET A 203 2.04 14.83 2.63
N LYS A 204 1.75 15.94 1.93
CA LYS A 204 1.08 17.12 2.52
C LYS A 204 -0.37 16.84 2.90
N THR A 205 -1.11 16.10 2.07
CA THR A 205 -2.56 15.90 2.19
C THR A 205 -2.91 14.66 3.03
N TYR A 206 -2.09 13.60 2.96
CA TYR A 206 -2.39 12.31 3.60
C TYR A 206 -1.28 11.78 4.51
N GLY A 207 -0.11 12.41 4.52
CA GLY A 207 1.02 12.04 5.39
C GLY A 207 1.69 10.71 5.04
N ASN A 208 1.48 10.22 3.82
CA ASN A 208 2.14 9.03 3.27
C ASN A 208 2.07 9.04 1.73
N ASP A 209 2.92 8.24 1.10
CA ASP A 209 3.06 8.09 -0.35
C ASP A 209 2.12 7.05 -0.98
N LYS A 210 1.32 6.35 -0.17
CA LYS A 210 0.34 5.35 -0.59
C LYS A 210 -1.04 5.59 0.00
N PRO A 211 -1.69 6.73 -0.31
CA PRO A 211 -2.88 7.14 0.40
C PRO A 211 -4.10 6.28 0.08
N ASP A 212 -4.94 6.04 1.10
CA ASP A 212 -6.32 5.60 0.91
C ASP A 212 -7.21 6.84 0.72
N ILE A 213 -7.57 7.17 -0.51
CA ILE A 213 -8.33 8.38 -0.86
C ILE A 213 -9.85 8.25 -0.63
N ARG A 214 -10.35 7.08 -0.23
CA ARG A 214 -11.79 6.84 0.00
C ARG A 214 -12.31 7.48 1.29
N CYS A 215 -11.42 7.74 2.24
CA CYS A 215 -11.78 8.01 3.63
C CYS A 215 -11.94 9.50 3.97
N GLY A 216 -11.70 10.42 3.02
CA GLY A 216 -11.65 11.86 3.31
C GLY A 216 -10.57 12.19 4.34
N MET A 217 -10.93 12.96 5.39
CA MET A 217 -10.04 13.34 6.50
C MET A 217 -8.67 13.84 6.01
N GLU A 218 -8.68 14.74 5.03
CA GLU A 218 -7.47 15.32 4.49
C GLU A 218 -6.79 16.19 5.54
N PHE A 219 -5.46 16.27 5.46
CA PHE A 219 -4.67 17.08 6.38
C PHE A 219 -4.93 18.55 6.11
N CYS A 220 -5.21 19.27 7.18
CA CYS A 220 -5.31 20.72 7.18
C CYS A 220 -4.13 21.28 8.00
N PRO A 221 -3.06 21.78 7.34
CA PRO A 221 -1.97 22.44 8.05
C PRO A 221 -2.49 23.74 8.64
N LEU A 222 -2.35 23.91 9.96
CA LEU A 222 -2.69 25.16 10.63
C LEU A 222 -1.53 26.16 10.56
N THR A 223 -0.29 25.67 10.59
CA THR A 223 0.91 26.46 10.28
C THR A 223 0.87 26.97 8.83
N PRO A 224 1.13 28.27 8.56
CA PRO A 224 1.24 28.80 7.20
C PRO A 224 2.48 28.25 6.47
N GLU A 225 2.39 28.09 5.15
CA GLU A 225 3.49 27.57 4.34
C GLU A 225 4.72 28.48 4.43
N GLY A 226 5.88 27.90 4.79
CA GLY A 226 7.13 28.64 4.98
C GLY A 226 7.16 29.56 6.21
N GLY A 227 6.17 29.46 7.10
CA GLY A 227 6.07 30.26 8.33
C GLY A 227 6.04 29.41 9.60
N THR A 228 5.83 30.09 10.73
CA THR A 228 5.66 29.46 12.05
C THR A 228 4.21 29.58 12.49
N PHE A 229 3.77 28.68 13.36
CA PHE A 229 2.47 28.81 14.01
C PHE A 229 2.46 30.07 14.88
N GLU A 230 1.34 30.82 14.89
CA GLU A 230 1.25 32.06 15.68
C GLU A 230 1.32 31.75 17.18
N PRO A 231 2.31 32.30 17.92
CA PRO A 231 2.48 31.96 19.32
C PRO A 231 1.31 32.44 20.17
N ALA A 232 0.75 31.54 20.98
CA ALA A 232 -0.35 31.84 21.91
C ALA A 232 -0.03 31.43 23.36
N GLY A 233 1.24 31.13 23.64
CA GLY A 233 1.69 30.70 24.96
C GLY A 233 1.38 29.24 25.27
N PHE A 234 1.05 28.43 24.25
CA PHE A 234 0.94 26.99 24.37
C PHE A 234 2.24 26.34 23.87
N PRO A 235 3.17 25.93 24.77
CA PRO A 235 4.55 25.62 24.40
C PRO A 235 4.69 24.50 23.36
N VAL A 236 3.72 23.59 23.30
CA VAL A 236 3.72 22.45 22.38
C VAL A 236 3.51 22.89 20.93
N PHE A 237 2.69 23.92 20.67
CA PHE A 237 2.51 24.48 19.32
C PHE A 237 3.57 25.54 19.02
N ASP A 238 3.92 26.37 20.00
CA ASP A 238 4.90 27.45 19.82
C ASP A 238 6.30 26.91 19.44
N ALA A 239 6.65 25.70 19.86
CA ALA A 239 7.92 25.04 19.55
C ALA A 239 7.85 24.06 18.35
N ALA A 240 6.68 23.88 17.73
CA ALA A 240 6.50 22.93 16.65
C ALA A 240 6.88 23.53 15.29
N GLU A 241 7.52 22.71 14.44
CA GLU A 241 7.76 23.06 13.03
C GLU A 241 6.45 23.02 12.24
N LEU A 242 5.61 22.02 12.50
CA LEU A 242 4.33 21.82 11.85
C LEU A 242 3.24 21.61 12.90
N VAL A 243 2.12 22.35 12.77
CA VAL A 243 0.84 22.08 13.43
C VAL A 243 -0.16 21.72 12.34
N VAL A 244 -0.71 20.51 12.40
CA VAL A 244 -1.58 19.95 11.36
C VAL A 244 -2.65 19.09 11.99
N GLY A 245 -3.85 19.10 11.43
CA GLY A 245 -4.92 18.25 11.93
C GLY A 245 -5.82 17.69 10.84
N ILE A 246 -6.76 16.86 11.26
CA ILE A 246 -7.83 16.29 10.44
C ILE A 246 -9.18 16.64 11.04
N ASN A 247 -10.19 16.81 10.19
CA ASN A 247 -11.60 16.90 10.60
C ASN A 247 -12.24 15.52 10.55
N VAL A 248 -12.82 15.06 11.66
CA VAL A 248 -13.54 13.79 11.77
C VAL A 248 -15.03 14.09 11.84
N GLU A 249 -15.70 13.91 10.71
CA GLU A 249 -17.11 14.28 10.56
C GLU A 249 -18.02 13.51 11.53
N GLY A 250 -18.99 14.21 12.12
CA GLY A 250 -20.02 13.62 12.99
C GLY A 250 -19.52 13.05 14.33
N CYS A 251 -18.27 13.31 14.72
CA CYS A 251 -17.64 12.72 15.90
C CYS A 251 -17.51 13.66 17.11
N ALA A 252 -18.16 14.83 17.13
CA ALA A 252 -18.12 15.75 18.29
C ALA A 252 -18.58 15.10 19.59
N GLU A 253 -19.50 14.12 19.52
CA GLU A 253 -20.05 13.41 20.67
C GLU A 253 -19.08 12.39 21.29
N TYR A 254 -17.90 12.17 20.69
CA TYR A 254 -16.89 11.24 21.23
C TYR A 254 -16.65 11.51 22.72
N THR A 255 -16.84 10.49 23.54
CA THR A 255 -16.62 10.56 24.98
C THR A 255 -15.15 10.85 25.29
N ARG A 256 -14.88 11.37 26.48
CA ARG A 256 -13.50 11.61 26.93
C ARG A 256 -12.66 10.33 26.84
N LYS A 257 -13.24 9.19 27.23
CA LYS A 257 -12.61 7.87 27.13
C LYS A 257 -12.21 7.52 25.70
N GLN A 258 -13.09 7.74 24.72
CA GLN A 258 -12.76 7.48 23.32
C GLN A 258 -11.61 8.35 22.81
N ILE A 259 -11.55 9.63 23.22
CA ILE A 259 -10.44 10.52 22.87
C ILE A 259 -9.14 10.11 23.57
N ASP A 260 -9.21 9.70 24.83
CA ASP A 260 -8.05 9.19 25.56
C ASP A 260 -7.55 7.88 24.92
N ASP A 261 -8.43 6.98 24.49
CA ASP A 261 -8.07 5.75 23.76
C ASP A 261 -7.34 6.06 22.43
N LEU A 262 -7.73 7.12 21.71
CA LEU A 262 -7.02 7.60 20.51
C LEU A 262 -5.66 8.23 20.87
N THR A 263 -5.60 8.97 21.98
CA THR A 263 -4.35 9.56 22.48
C THR A 263 -3.35 8.47 22.86
N ASP A 264 -3.81 7.41 23.53
CA ASP A 264 -2.98 6.27 23.91
C ASP A 264 -2.54 5.47 22.68
N PHE A 265 -3.40 5.35 21.66
CA PHE A 265 -3.03 4.74 20.38
C PHE A 265 -1.84 5.46 19.73
N ILE A 266 -1.89 6.79 19.56
CA ILE A 266 -0.81 7.53 18.89
C ILE A 266 0.47 7.62 19.73
N LYS A 267 0.37 7.47 21.06
CA LYS A 267 1.52 7.45 21.99
C LYS A 267 2.29 6.14 21.98
N ARG A 268 1.73 5.07 21.41
CA ARG A 268 2.43 3.78 21.31
C ARG A 268 3.80 3.97 20.66
N PRO A 269 4.85 3.26 21.09
CA PRO A 269 6.21 3.43 20.55
C PRO A 269 6.31 3.28 19.02
N GLN A 270 5.38 2.52 18.42
CA GLN A 270 5.29 2.33 16.97
C GLN A 270 4.89 3.61 16.20
N ILE A 271 4.17 4.54 16.84
CA ILE A 271 3.73 5.81 16.26
C ILE A 271 4.54 6.98 16.86
N GLY A 272 4.69 7.00 18.19
CA GLY A 272 5.59 7.90 18.90
C GLY A 272 5.14 9.36 18.99
N ALA A 273 3.83 9.64 18.89
CA ALA A 273 3.31 10.99 19.11
C ALA A 273 3.33 11.35 20.61
N THR A 274 3.50 12.63 20.92
CA THR A 274 3.64 13.11 22.32
C THR A 274 2.30 13.47 22.96
N GLY A 275 1.32 13.90 22.17
CA GLY A 275 0.00 14.30 22.63
C GLY A 275 -0.96 14.54 21.48
N LEU A 276 -2.25 14.67 21.81
CA LEU A 276 -3.34 14.94 20.87
C LEU A 276 -4.12 16.15 21.37
N VAL A 277 -4.23 17.18 20.53
CA VAL A 277 -5.16 18.29 20.76
C VAL A 277 -6.46 17.97 20.04
N TRP A 278 -7.58 18.23 20.70
CA TRP A 278 -8.90 18.06 20.11
C TRP A 278 -9.73 19.33 20.23
N VAL A 279 -10.57 19.58 19.22
CA VAL A 279 -11.57 20.65 19.22
C VAL A 279 -12.90 20.04 18.77
N LYS A 280 -13.92 20.12 19.61
CA LYS A 280 -15.28 19.68 19.33
C LYS A 280 -16.09 20.85 18.82
N TYR A 281 -16.70 20.69 17.66
CA TYR A 281 -17.72 21.59 17.17
C TYR A 281 -19.08 21.03 17.59
N ASN A 282 -19.64 21.54 18.68
CA ASN A 282 -20.88 21.00 19.24
C ASN A 282 -22.08 21.32 18.33
N ALA A 283 -23.15 20.54 18.46
CA ALA A 283 -24.41 20.71 17.71
C ALA A 283 -25.02 22.12 17.83
N ASP A 284 -24.83 22.76 18.98
CA ASP A 284 -25.36 24.09 19.29
C ASP A 284 -24.54 25.24 18.69
N GLY A 285 -23.44 24.92 17.99
CA GLY A 285 -22.57 25.90 17.37
C GLY A 285 -21.38 26.33 18.24
N THR A 286 -21.29 25.86 19.48
CA THR A 286 -20.18 26.19 20.38
C THR A 286 -18.94 25.34 20.10
N LEU A 287 -17.75 25.92 20.30
CA LEU A 287 -16.48 25.18 20.22
C LEU A 287 -15.91 24.92 21.61
N LYS A 288 -15.50 23.67 21.84
CA LYS A 288 -14.80 23.27 23.08
C LYS A 288 -13.55 22.50 22.74
N SER A 289 -12.43 22.81 23.39
CA SER A 289 -11.15 22.17 23.09
C SER A 289 -10.40 21.68 24.32
N SER A 290 -9.33 20.92 24.09
CA SER A 290 -8.35 20.61 25.14
C SER A 290 -7.43 21.80 25.49
N VAL A 291 -7.52 22.91 24.76
CA VAL A 291 -6.61 24.06 24.83
C VAL A 291 -7.34 25.39 25.05
N ASP A 292 -8.56 25.36 25.59
CA ASP A 292 -9.41 26.55 25.85
C ASP A 292 -8.75 27.61 26.75
N LYS A 293 -7.71 27.24 27.50
CA LYS A 293 -6.92 28.17 28.32
C LYS A 293 -5.99 29.08 27.51
N PHE A 294 -5.68 28.71 26.26
CA PHE A 294 -4.71 29.37 25.40
C PHE A 294 -5.36 30.03 24.18
N TYR A 295 -6.43 29.44 23.66
CA TYR A 295 -7.10 29.91 22.45
C TYR A 295 -8.56 30.28 22.74
N SER A 296 -8.98 31.46 22.28
CA SER A 296 -10.38 31.88 22.35
C SER A 296 -11.23 31.11 21.35
N GLU A 297 -12.54 31.11 21.57
CA GLU A 297 -13.51 30.51 20.63
C GLU A 297 -13.42 31.13 19.23
N GLU A 298 -13.13 32.42 19.11
CA GLU A 298 -12.90 33.10 17.82
C GLU A 298 -11.71 32.49 17.06
N VAL A 299 -10.61 32.19 17.75
CA VAL A 299 -9.44 31.54 17.13
C VAL A 299 -9.77 30.10 16.75
N LEU A 300 -10.42 29.34 17.63
CA LEU A 300 -10.85 27.97 17.33
C LEU A 300 -11.81 27.94 16.13
N LYS A 301 -12.64 28.97 15.96
CA LYS A 301 -13.54 29.11 14.82
C LYS A 301 -12.77 29.28 13.51
N THR A 302 -11.66 30.02 13.50
CA THR A 302 -10.79 30.10 12.32
C THR A 302 -10.20 28.74 11.93
N TRP A 303 -9.86 27.89 12.92
CA TRP A 303 -9.38 26.54 12.64
C TRP A 303 -10.49 25.66 12.07
N ALA A 304 -11.68 25.71 12.68
CA ALA A 304 -12.86 25.00 12.18
C ALA A 304 -13.17 25.38 10.74
N ASP A 305 -13.15 26.68 10.41
CA ASP A 305 -13.41 27.16 9.06
C ASP A 305 -12.31 26.71 8.08
N LYS A 306 -11.02 26.75 8.48
CA LYS A 306 -9.90 26.24 7.67
C LYS A 306 -9.98 24.73 7.42
N MET A 307 -10.50 23.98 8.39
CA MET A 307 -10.70 22.53 8.31
C MET A 307 -12.04 22.15 7.67
N ASN A 308 -12.84 23.13 7.21
CA ASN A 308 -14.21 22.94 6.72
C ASN A 308 -15.10 22.15 7.70
N ALA A 309 -14.84 22.27 9.00
CA ALA A 309 -15.58 21.58 10.06
C ALA A 309 -16.96 22.20 10.25
N LYS A 310 -17.95 21.33 10.48
CA LYS A 310 -19.36 21.69 10.71
C LYS A 310 -19.78 21.36 12.14
N PRO A 311 -20.90 21.91 12.63
CA PRO A 311 -21.49 21.44 13.88
C PRO A 311 -21.67 19.91 13.85
N ASN A 312 -21.31 19.27 14.96
CA ASN A 312 -21.14 17.83 15.18
C ASN A 312 -19.81 17.21 14.76
N ASP A 313 -18.83 17.97 14.29
CA ASP A 313 -17.52 17.43 13.92
C ASP A 313 -16.48 17.48 15.06
N LEU A 314 -15.47 16.62 14.96
CA LEU A 314 -14.32 16.57 15.86
C LEU A 314 -13.03 16.83 15.09
N MET A 315 -12.34 17.90 15.42
CA MET A 315 -11.00 18.17 14.89
C MET A 315 -9.95 17.56 15.80
N LEU A 316 -8.98 16.88 15.20
CA LEU A 316 -7.85 16.24 15.88
C LEU A 316 -6.54 16.81 15.32
N ILE A 317 -5.71 17.37 16.19
CA ILE A 317 -4.54 18.17 15.83
C ILE A 317 -3.30 17.61 16.50
N LEU A 318 -2.25 17.42 15.70
CA LEU A 318 -0.91 17.04 16.13
C LEU A 318 0.10 18.15 15.79
N SER A 319 1.23 18.13 16.48
CA SER A 319 2.30 19.09 16.27
C SER A 319 3.68 18.50 16.53
N GLY A 320 4.69 18.97 15.80
CA GLY A 320 6.07 18.51 15.95
C GLY A 320 6.93 18.79 14.72
N GLN A 321 7.93 17.93 14.49
CA GLN A 321 8.75 17.94 13.28
C GLN A 321 7.92 17.45 12.08
N ALA A 322 8.03 18.12 10.93
CA ALA A 322 7.06 18.01 9.84
C ALA A 322 6.81 16.56 9.37
N ASP A 323 7.86 15.81 9.05
CA ASP A 323 7.74 14.47 8.48
C ASP A 323 7.23 13.43 9.50
N LYS A 324 7.73 13.50 10.74
CA LYS A 324 7.23 12.65 11.84
C LYS A 324 5.77 12.93 12.13
N THR A 325 5.37 14.19 12.26
CA THR A 325 3.99 14.56 12.58
C THR A 325 3.02 14.15 11.46
N ARG A 326 3.41 14.28 10.18
CA ARG A 326 2.61 13.78 9.05
C ARG A 326 2.39 12.27 9.11
N THR A 327 3.46 11.51 9.37
CA THR A 327 3.39 10.05 9.50
C THR A 327 2.49 9.63 10.67
N GLN A 328 2.59 10.32 11.80
CA GLN A 328 1.77 10.08 12.98
C GLN A 328 0.28 10.36 12.73
N LEU A 329 -0.02 11.49 12.10
CA LEU A 329 -1.40 11.87 11.77
C LEU A 329 -2.01 10.92 10.72
N SER A 330 -1.19 10.41 9.79
CA SER A 330 -1.60 9.42 8.80
C SER A 330 -2.03 8.10 9.47
N ALA A 331 -1.24 7.63 10.43
CA ALA A 331 -1.59 6.44 11.21
C ALA A 331 -2.90 6.62 11.99
N LEU A 332 -3.10 7.79 12.61
CA LEU A 332 -4.35 8.13 13.30
C LEU A 332 -5.55 8.17 12.33
N ARG A 333 -5.38 8.81 11.17
CA ARG A 333 -6.40 8.88 10.11
C ARG A 333 -6.85 7.49 9.67
N MET A 334 -5.90 6.57 9.42
CA MET A 334 -6.21 5.21 8.97
C MET A 334 -6.88 4.35 10.05
N GLU A 335 -6.49 4.54 11.32
CA GLU A 335 -7.16 3.91 12.46
C GLU A 335 -8.62 4.38 12.58
N LEU A 336 -8.86 5.70 12.48
CA LEU A 336 -10.20 6.27 12.51
C LEU A 336 -11.04 5.79 11.33
N ALA A 337 -10.48 5.77 10.12
CA ALA A 337 -11.17 5.26 8.93
C ALA A 337 -11.62 3.80 9.12
N THR A 338 -10.81 2.99 9.79
CA THR A 338 -11.14 1.60 10.11
C THR A 338 -12.24 1.51 11.17
N ARG A 339 -12.13 2.26 12.29
CA ARG A 339 -13.14 2.27 13.36
C ARG A 339 -14.49 2.80 12.91
N LEU A 340 -14.50 3.78 12.01
CA LEU A 340 -15.71 4.41 11.46
C LEU A 340 -16.29 3.63 10.27
N GLY A 341 -15.66 2.53 9.84
CA GLY A 341 -16.15 1.72 8.73
C GLY A 341 -16.07 2.39 7.35
N LEU A 342 -15.19 3.40 7.19
CA LEU A 342 -15.04 4.18 5.96
C LEU A 342 -14.24 3.44 4.86
N ARG A 343 -13.69 2.27 5.19
CA ARG A 343 -12.84 1.47 4.27
C ARG A 343 -13.63 0.31 3.67
N ASN A 344 -14.65 0.61 2.88
CA ASN A 344 -15.48 -0.41 2.23
C ASN A 344 -14.62 -1.34 1.34
N PRO A 345 -14.52 -2.66 1.62
CA PRO A 345 -13.71 -3.58 0.81
C PRO A 345 -14.22 -3.79 -0.63
N ALA A 346 -15.46 -3.41 -0.92
CA ALA A 346 -16.05 -3.50 -2.26
C ALA A 346 -15.71 -2.28 -3.15
N GLU A 347 -15.20 -1.20 -2.57
CA GLU A 347 -14.84 0.03 -3.30
C GLU A 347 -13.36 0.06 -3.64
N PHE A 348 -13.04 0.42 -4.87
CA PHE A 348 -11.68 0.49 -5.39
C PHE A 348 -11.37 1.90 -5.84
N ALA A 349 -10.38 2.52 -5.21
CA ALA A 349 -9.87 3.84 -5.55
C ALA A 349 -8.38 3.75 -5.91
N PRO A 350 -8.07 3.35 -7.16
CA PRO A 350 -6.69 3.36 -7.66
C PRO A 350 -6.23 4.79 -7.93
N LEU A 351 -4.93 5.06 -7.77
CA LEU A 351 -4.28 6.31 -8.15
C LEU A 351 -2.79 6.07 -8.45
N TRP A 352 -2.17 7.05 -9.09
CA TRP A 352 -0.73 7.13 -9.29
C TRP A 352 -0.12 8.19 -8.38
N VAL A 353 0.97 7.84 -7.71
CA VAL A 353 1.88 8.82 -7.09
C VAL A 353 3.08 8.97 -8.03
N VAL A 354 3.44 10.23 -8.35
CA VAL A 354 4.54 10.58 -9.25
C VAL A 354 5.42 11.65 -8.60
N ASP A 355 6.52 12.04 -9.25
CA ASP A 355 7.37 13.16 -8.82
C ASP A 355 8.01 12.93 -7.45
N PHE A 356 8.40 11.68 -7.17
CA PHE A 356 9.17 11.34 -5.98
C PHE A 356 10.50 12.09 -5.94
N PRO A 357 11.06 12.38 -4.76
CA PRO A 357 12.44 12.84 -4.66
C PRO A 357 13.39 11.77 -5.20
N LEU A 358 14.43 12.19 -5.93
CA LEU A 358 15.45 11.27 -6.44
C LEU A 358 16.34 10.74 -5.31
N LEU A 359 16.68 11.63 -4.37
CA LEU A 359 17.62 11.38 -3.30
C LEU A 359 17.00 11.76 -1.95
N GLU A 360 17.34 11.01 -0.91
CA GLU A 360 17.05 11.32 0.48
C GLU A 360 18.37 11.49 1.24
N LEU A 361 18.44 12.52 2.08
CA LEU A 361 19.61 12.75 2.92
C LEU A 361 19.46 11.92 4.19
N ASP A 362 20.34 10.95 4.39
CA ASP A 362 20.44 10.29 5.68
C ASP A 362 21.10 11.24 6.68
N GLU A 363 20.31 11.76 7.62
CA GLU A 363 20.80 12.68 8.65
C GLU A 363 21.90 12.07 9.52
N ALA A 364 21.92 10.74 9.69
CA ALA A 364 22.89 10.06 10.54
C ALA A 364 24.28 9.99 9.90
N SER A 365 24.36 9.65 8.61
CA SER A 365 25.62 9.57 7.88
C SER A 365 26.00 10.86 7.14
N GLY A 366 25.04 11.78 6.95
CA GLY A 366 25.19 12.99 6.14
C GLY A 366 25.33 12.70 4.65
N ARG A 367 24.89 11.53 4.17
CA ARG A 367 25.03 11.09 2.78
C ARG A 367 23.67 11.01 2.08
N TRP A 368 23.69 11.27 0.78
CA TRP A 368 22.53 11.06 -0.08
C TRP A 368 22.38 9.57 -0.42
N HIS A 369 21.17 9.06 -0.25
CA HIS A 369 20.75 7.73 -0.65
C HIS A 369 19.70 7.84 -1.75
N ALA A 370 19.71 6.91 -2.71
CA ALA A 370 18.66 6.85 -3.72
C ALA A 370 17.35 6.40 -3.06
N MET A 371 16.27 7.16 -3.29
CA MET A 371 14.93 6.79 -2.80
C MET A 371 14.35 5.58 -3.55
N HIS A 372 14.79 5.42 -4.79
CA HIS A 372 14.41 4.33 -5.68
C HIS A 372 15.68 3.59 -6.12
N HIS A 373 15.56 2.77 -7.18
CA HIS A 373 16.71 2.12 -7.77
C HIS A 373 17.75 3.15 -8.26
N PRO A 374 19.07 2.89 -8.12
CA PRO A 374 20.12 3.87 -8.46
C PRO A 374 20.11 4.38 -9.91
N PHE A 375 19.64 3.55 -10.86
CA PHE A 375 19.52 3.93 -12.27
C PHE A 375 18.21 4.66 -12.62
N THR A 376 17.50 5.20 -11.64
CA THR A 376 16.30 6.01 -11.86
C THR A 376 16.69 7.34 -12.48
N SER A 377 16.09 7.68 -13.62
CA SER A 377 16.32 8.96 -14.28
C SER A 377 15.77 10.09 -13.42
N PRO A 378 16.48 11.22 -13.28
CA PRO A 378 15.85 12.47 -12.88
C PRO A 378 14.82 12.90 -13.92
N LYS A 379 13.92 13.81 -13.53
CA LYS A 379 13.11 14.54 -14.50
C LYS A 379 14.01 15.44 -15.37
N PRO A 380 13.82 15.49 -16.70
CA PRO A 380 14.65 16.30 -17.59
C PRO A 380 14.76 17.77 -17.18
N GLU A 381 13.66 18.35 -16.68
CA GLU A 381 13.62 19.74 -16.21
C GLU A 381 14.37 20.01 -14.90
N ASP A 382 14.74 18.97 -14.14
CA ASP A 382 15.43 19.09 -12.85
C ASP A 382 16.93 18.77 -12.95
N MET A 383 17.46 18.49 -14.15
CA MET A 383 18.85 18.11 -14.37
C MET A 383 19.86 19.12 -13.81
N ASP A 384 19.62 20.42 -13.97
CA ASP A 384 20.50 21.48 -13.48
C ASP A 384 20.58 21.54 -11.94
N LEU A 385 19.58 20.95 -11.25
CA LEU A 385 19.54 20.90 -9.79
C LEU A 385 20.49 19.85 -9.22
N LEU A 386 20.94 18.85 -9.99
CA LEU A 386 21.87 17.83 -9.51
C LEU A 386 23.17 18.42 -8.96
N ALA A 387 23.70 19.45 -9.63
CA ALA A 387 24.95 20.11 -9.24
C ALA A 387 24.77 21.16 -8.12
N THR A 388 23.57 21.71 -7.98
CA THR A 388 23.32 22.88 -7.12
C THR A 388 22.49 22.57 -5.89
N ASN A 389 21.45 21.74 -6.01
CA ASN A 389 20.55 21.36 -4.93
C ASN A 389 19.95 19.95 -5.17
N PRO A 390 20.74 18.88 -4.93
CA PRO A 390 20.34 17.51 -5.24
C PRO A 390 19.08 17.05 -4.50
N GLY A 391 18.78 17.62 -3.33
CA GLY A 391 17.58 17.29 -2.56
C GLY A 391 16.26 17.77 -3.17
N LYS A 392 16.31 18.63 -4.19
CA LYS A 392 15.10 19.11 -4.91
C LYS A 392 14.87 18.38 -6.23
N VAL A 393 15.77 17.50 -6.63
CA VAL A 393 15.66 16.77 -7.90
C VAL A 393 14.55 15.74 -7.79
N ARG A 394 13.57 15.80 -8.69
CA ARG A 394 12.52 14.78 -8.79
C ARG A 394 12.98 13.63 -9.67
N ALA A 395 12.65 12.42 -9.24
CA ALA A 395 12.77 11.20 -10.02
C ALA A 395 11.67 11.11 -11.08
N ASN A 396 12.02 10.56 -12.23
CA ASN A 396 11.08 10.06 -13.21
C ASN A 396 10.57 8.66 -12.78
N ALA A 397 9.96 8.62 -11.60
CA ALA A 397 9.45 7.44 -10.91
C ALA A 397 7.96 7.59 -10.63
N TYR A 398 7.30 6.45 -10.41
CA TYR A 398 5.86 6.36 -10.25
C TYR A 398 5.49 5.11 -9.45
N ASP A 399 4.49 5.24 -8.60
CA ASP A 399 3.89 4.16 -7.83
C ASP A 399 2.39 4.09 -8.07
N MET A 400 1.87 2.89 -8.29
CA MET A 400 0.44 2.61 -8.35
C MET A 400 -0.05 2.21 -6.96
N VAL A 401 -1.06 2.92 -6.49
CA VAL A 401 -1.64 2.72 -5.17
C VAL A 401 -3.11 2.33 -5.33
N LEU A 402 -3.56 1.37 -4.54
CA LEU A 402 -4.95 0.93 -4.49
C LEU A 402 -5.40 0.80 -3.03
N ASN A 403 -6.37 1.62 -2.63
CA ASN A 403 -7.02 1.54 -1.32
C ASN A 403 -6.03 1.65 -0.13
N GLY A 404 -4.98 2.45 -0.28
CA GLY A 404 -3.92 2.61 0.72
C GLY A 404 -2.82 1.54 0.69
N ASN A 405 -2.76 0.73 -0.37
CA ASN A 405 -1.72 -0.27 -0.58
C ASN A 405 -0.98 0.05 -1.86
N GLU A 406 0.34 0.08 -1.79
CA GLU A 406 1.20 0.12 -2.96
C GLU A 406 1.09 -1.25 -3.67
N ILE A 407 0.66 -1.26 -4.93
CA ILE A 407 0.46 -2.50 -5.71
C ILE A 407 1.47 -2.67 -6.84
N GLY A 408 2.27 -1.64 -7.12
CA GLY A 408 3.36 -1.68 -8.08
C GLY A 408 4.07 -0.33 -8.16
N GLY A 409 5.27 -0.33 -8.71
CA GLY A 409 6.10 0.87 -8.84
C GLY A 409 7.17 0.68 -9.89
N GLY A 410 7.75 1.78 -10.35
CA GLY A 410 8.74 1.77 -11.42
C GLY A 410 9.38 3.13 -11.67
N SER A 411 10.28 3.17 -12.65
CA SER A 411 10.96 4.39 -13.06
C SER A 411 11.52 4.27 -14.47
N ILE A 412 11.61 5.41 -15.15
CA ILE A 412 12.40 5.54 -16.37
C ILE A 412 13.88 5.40 -16.01
N ARG A 413 14.63 4.64 -16.82
CA ARG A 413 16.05 4.35 -16.57
C ARG A 413 16.96 5.35 -17.25
N ILE A 414 18.05 5.71 -16.56
CA ILE A 414 19.16 6.45 -17.16
C ILE A 414 19.78 5.59 -18.27
N HIS A 415 19.99 6.19 -19.44
CA HIS A 415 20.67 5.56 -20.57
C HIS A 415 21.83 6.40 -21.13
N ASP A 416 21.93 7.67 -20.73
CA ASP A 416 23.14 8.48 -20.98
C ASP A 416 24.16 8.20 -19.88
N LYS A 417 25.33 7.71 -20.26
CA LYS A 417 26.44 7.40 -19.35
C LYS A 417 26.96 8.62 -18.58
N ALA A 418 26.78 9.82 -19.13
CA ALA A 418 27.27 11.05 -18.50
C ALA A 418 26.35 11.58 -17.38
N THR A 419 25.09 11.16 -17.37
CA THR A 419 24.12 11.43 -16.30
C THR A 419 24.38 10.50 -15.12
#